data_AF-A0A4S8LAR1-F1
#
_entry.id   AF-A0A4S8LAR1-F1
#
_cell.length_a   1.000
_cell.length_b   1.000
_cell.length_c   1.000
_cell.angle_alpha   90.00
_cell.angle_beta   90.00
_cell.angle_gamma   90.00
#
_symmetry.space_group_name_H-M   'P 1'
#
loop_
_entity.id
_entity.type
_entity.pdbx_description
1 polymer ?
#
loop_
_entity_poly.entity_id
_entity_poly.type
_entity_poly.pdbx_seq_one_letter_code
_entity_poly.pdbx_strand_id
1 'polypeptide(L)'
;MEFYHGQVGHAWRDLFIDLGLHHGFNMNNDNHHWLLQYLFLPLLNEQLDFWAQSWNNYKIRIQNGPNCSPIDMFGFDMLVQGFCGTDLDLTEAEMEVYGVDWEAIHDENLMHSQERNNPIQEQTSSWTGQRGPPQDLNYVRVHPPEGIMTPQQMNILDKTVLQWRGMTVHELMNTWRYGLICARFLCGNMF
;
A
#
# COMPACT_ATOMS: atom_id res chain seq x y z
N MET A 1 17.35 -2.37 -19.23
CA MET A 1 16.12 -1.76 -18.68
C MET A 1 16.34 -1.66 -17.19
N GLU A 2 17.07 -0.62 -16.77
CA GLU A 2 17.58 -0.44 -15.42
C GLU A 2 16.53 0.26 -14.54
N PHE A 3 16.21 -0.38 -13.42
CA PHE A 3 15.70 0.14 -12.15
C PHE A 3 14.87 1.45 -12.14
N TYR A 4 13.54 1.29 -12.15
CA TYR A 4 12.57 2.32 -11.74
C TYR A 4 11.84 1.96 -10.43
N HIS A 5 12.44 1.16 -9.56
CA HIS A 5 11.75 0.63 -8.38
C HIS A 5 11.54 1.66 -7.24
N GLY A 6 12.30 2.76 -7.19
CA GLY A 6 12.13 3.79 -6.14
C GLY A 6 11.31 5.02 -6.56
N GLN A 7 10.89 5.12 -7.83
CA GLN A 7 10.44 6.40 -8.39
C GLN A 7 8.94 6.62 -8.34
N VAL A 8 8.12 5.56 -8.24
CA VAL A 8 6.65 5.68 -8.31
C VAL A 8 6.13 6.58 -7.19
N GLY A 9 6.54 6.34 -5.94
CA GLY A 9 6.10 7.16 -4.81
C GLY A 9 6.55 8.63 -4.88
N HIS A 10 7.77 8.88 -5.37
CA HIS A 10 8.27 10.24 -5.58
C HIS A 10 7.51 10.97 -6.68
N ALA A 11 7.27 10.32 -7.82
CA ALA A 11 6.54 10.91 -8.93
C ALA A 11 5.10 11.31 -8.54
N TRP A 12 4.39 10.46 -7.80
CA TRP A 12 3.04 10.79 -7.31
C TRP A 12 3.05 11.91 -6.27
N ARG A 13 4.04 11.93 -5.37
CA ARG A 13 4.20 13.03 -4.41
C ARG A 13 4.42 14.35 -5.14
N ASP A 14 5.34 14.39 -6.09
CA ASP A 14 5.67 15.59 -6.85
C ASP A 14 4.46 16.08 -7.66
N LEU A 15 3.70 15.16 -8.27
CA LEU A 15 2.43 15.48 -8.93
C LEU A 15 1.45 16.14 -7.96
N PHE A 16 1.19 15.57 -6.78
CA PHE A 16 0.21 16.13 -5.86
C PHE A 16 0.63 17.48 -5.26
N ILE A 17 1.94 17.67 -5.04
CA ILE A 17 2.49 18.98 -4.68
C ILE A 17 2.23 19.99 -5.80
N ASP A 18 2.53 19.61 -7.05
CA ASP A 18 2.32 20.48 -8.21
C ASP A 18 0.83 20.83 -8.42
N LEU A 19 -0.07 19.85 -8.25
CA LEU A 19 -1.51 20.09 -8.29
C LEU A 19 -1.93 21.14 -7.24
N GLY A 20 -1.35 21.07 -6.05
CA GLY A 20 -1.61 22.00 -4.95
C GLY A 20 -1.12 23.41 -5.24
N LEU A 21 0.09 23.53 -5.80
CA LEU A 21 0.72 24.83 -6.08
C LEU A 21 0.13 25.52 -7.31
N HIS A 22 -0.20 24.77 -8.37
CA HIS A 22 -0.49 25.36 -9.69
C HIS A 22 -1.89 25.04 -10.24
N HIS A 23 -2.60 24.05 -9.69
CA HIS A 23 -3.84 23.53 -10.30
C HIS A 23 -5.04 23.48 -9.36
N GLY A 24 -5.00 24.25 -8.27
CA GLY A 24 -6.16 24.50 -7.42
C GLY A 24 -6.58 23.31 -6.56
N PHE A 25 -5.71 22.33 -6.36
CA PHE A 25 -5.90 21.32 -5.33
C PHE A 25 -5.76 21.95 -3.94
N ASN A 26 -6.72 21.71 -3.05
CA ASN A 26 -6.75 22.24 -1.70
C ASN A 26 -6.66 21.06 -0.72
N MET A 27 -5.52 20.93 -0.05
CA MET A 27 -5.24 19.89 0.95
C MET A 27 -6.09 20.00 2.23
N ASN A 28 -6.86 21.07 2.40
CA ASN A 28 -7.78 21.23 3.53
C ASN A 28 -9.25 20.99 3.14
N ASN A 29 -9.52 20.59 1.89
CA ASN A 29 -10.88 20.30 1.43
C ASN A 29 -11.07 18.79 1.23
N ASP A 30 -11.89 18.17 2.06
CA ASP A 30 -12.19 16.73 2.01
C ASP A 30 -12.80 16.28 0.68
N ASN A 31 -13.54 17.16 0.00
CA ASN A 31 -14.07 16.86 -1.33
C ASN A 31 -12.93 16.77 -2.36
N HIS A 32 -11.88 17.59 -2.23
CA HIS A 32 -10.72 17.48 -3.10
C HIS A 32 -9.95 16.18 -2.82
N HIS A 33 -9.84 15.77 -1.55
CA HIS A 33 -9.27 14.47 -1.20
C HIS A 33 -10.06 13.33 -1.82
N TRP A 34 -11.40 13.37 -1.70
CA TRP A 34 -12.27 12.37 -2.31
C TRP A 34 -12.10 12.32 -3.83
N LEU A 35 -12.13 13.47 -4.51
CA LEU A 35 -11.97 13.52 -5.96
C LEU A 35 -10.59 13.03 -6.41
N LEU A 36 -9.54 13.41 -5.68
CA LEU A 36 -8.17 12.96 -5.95
C LEU A 36 -8.06 11.44 -5.82
N GLN A 37 -8.61 10.87 -4.75
CA GLN A 37 -8.67 9.42 -4.57
C GLN A 37 -9.49 8.75 -5.67
N TYR A 38 -10.66 9.28 -6.00
CA TYR A 38 -11.53 8.73 -7.05
C TYR A 38 -10.85 8.70 -8.42
N LEU A 39 -10.13 9.76 -8.79
CA LEU A 39 -9.47 9.88 -10.08
C LEU A 39 -8.20 9.03 -10.19
N PHE A 40 -7.38 8.99 -9.13
CA PHE A 40 -6.02 8.47 -9.22
C PHE A 40 -5.75 7.18 -8.45
N LEU A 41 -6.55 6.82 -7.44
CA LEU A 41 -6.32 5.61 -6.66
C LEU A 41 -6.33 4.32 -7.51
N PRO A 42 -7.25 4.15 -8.49
CA PRO A 42 -7.20 2.97 -9.37
C PRO A 42 -5.90 2.87 -10.15
N LEU A 43 -5.39 3.98 -10.69
CA LEU A 43 -4.15 4.01 -11.45
C LEU A 43 -2.93 3.77 -10.55
N LEU A 44 -2.93 4.35 -9.36
CA LEU A 44 -1.87 4.16 -8.38
C LEU A 44 -1.80 2.70 -7.94
N ASN A 45 -2.94 2.05 -7.67
CA ASN A 45 -2.98 0.63 -7.33
C ASN A 45 -2.45 -0.24 -8.47
N GLU A 46 -2.82 0.03 -9.72
CA GLU A 46 -2.31 -0.70 -10.89
C GLU A 46 -0.77 -0.57 -11.00
N GLN A 47 -0.23 0.64 -10.79
CA GLN A 47 1.22 0.85 -10.83
C GLN A 47 1.95 0.19 -9.67
N LEU A 48 1.36 0.19 -8.47
CA LEU A 48 1.91 -0.49 -7.30
C LEU A 48 1.89 -2.00 -7.48
N ASP A 49 0.82 -2.56 -8.05
CA ASP A 49 0.73 -3.99 -8.35
C ASP A 49 1.77 -4.39 -9.40
N PHE A 50 1.92 -3.61 -10.47
CA PHE A 50 2.96 -3.83 -11.46
C PHE A 50 4.36 -3.75 -10.85
N TRP A 51 4.61 -2.76 -10.00
CA TRP A 51 5.87 -2.61 -9.29
C TRP A 51 6.15 -3.82 -8.38
N ALA A 52 5.16 -4.24 -7.59
CA ALA A 52 5.29 -5.37 -6.67
C ALA A 52 5.57 -6.67 -7.42
N GLN A 53 4.84 -6.93 -8.52
CA GLN A 53 5.09 -8.08 -9.39
C GLN A 53 6.50 -8.04 -10.00
N SER A 54 6.93 -6.87 -10.49
CA SER A 54 8.25 -6.70 -11.07
C SER A 54 9.36 -6.93 -10.04
N TRP A 55 9.18 -6.39 -8.83
CA TRP A 55 10.11 -6.58 -7.71
C TRP A 55 10.19 -8.05 -7.29
N ASN A 56 9.04 -8.69 -7.09
CA ASN A 56 8.97 -10.08 -6.64
C ASN A 56 9.63 -11.05 -7.62
N ASN A 57 9.65 -10.72 -8.92
CA ASN A 57 10.29 -11.53 -9.97
C ASN A 57 11.71 -11.06 -10.33
N TYR A 58 12.18 -9.93 -9.79
CA TYR A 58 13.49 -9.37 -10.13
C TYR A 58 14.61 -10.24 -9.56
N LYS A 59 15.56 -10.66 -10.40
CA LYS A 59 16.68 -11.51 -9.98
C LYS A 59 17.74 -10.68 -9.26
N ILE A 60 17.89 -10.92 -7.96
CA ILE A 60 18.90 -10.29 -7.12
C ILE A 60 20.18 -11.14 -7.19
N ARG A 61 21.34 -10.46 -7.26
CA ARG A 61 22.65 -11.11 -7.14
C ARG A 61 22.97 -11.35 -5.67
N ILE A 62 23.09 -12.60 -5.28
CA ILE A 62 23.46 -13.00 -3.92
C ILE A 62 24.96 -13.31 -3.90
N GLN A 63 25.69 -12.81 -2.90
CA GLN A 63 27.11 -13.15 -2.76
C GLN A 63 27.24 -14.65 -2.46
N ASN A 64 28.04 -15.35 -3.26
CA ASN A 64 28.30 -16.80 -3.16
C ASN A 64 27.08 -17.71 -3.43
N GLY A 65 26.05 -17.23 -4.13
CA GLY A 65 24.86 -18.02 -4.48
C GLY A 65 24.36 -17.77 -5.91
N PRO A 66 23.41 -18.59 -6.40
CA PRO A 66 22.71 -18.32 -7.66
C PRO A 66 21.86 -17.05 -7.55
N ASN A 67 21.61 -16.38 -8.69
CA ASN A 67 20.69 -15.25 -8.70
C ASN A 67 19.27 -15.74 -8.46
N CYS A 68 18.65 -15.27 -7.38
CA CYS A 68 17.28 -15.63 -7.01
C CYS A 68 16.40 -14.37 -7.01
N SER A 69 15.13 -14.52 -7.38
CA SER A 69 14.16 -13.45 -7.18
C SER A 69 13.59 -13.51 -5.76
N PRO A 70 13.02 -12.43 -5.21
CA PRO A 70 12.39 -12.48 -3.91
C PRO A 70 11.35 -13.61 -3.76
N ILE A 71 10.56 -13.90 -4.80
CA ILE A 71 9.61 -15.01 -4.76
C ILE A 71 10.30 -16.38 -4.72
N ASP A 72 11.43 -16.53 -5.42
CA ASP A 72 12.23 -17.75 -5.36
C ASP A 72 12.87 -17.89 -3.97
N MET A 73 13.46 -16.82 -3.44
CA MET A 73 14.05 -16.81 -2.10
C MET A 73 13.00 -17.19 -1.05
N PHE A 74 11.82 -16.59 -1.10
CA PHE A 74 10.73 -16.93 -0.18
C PHE A 74 10.34 -18.41 -0.27
N GLY A 75 10.18 -18.96 -1.48
CA GLY A 75 9.80 -20.36 -1.66
C GLY A 75 10.90 -21.35 -1.30
N PHE A 76 12.14 -21.09 -1.72
CA PHE A 76 13.28 -21.99 -1.51
C PHE A 76 13.86 -21.88 -0.10
N ASP A 77 13.96 -20.69 0.50
CA ASP A 77 14.45 -20.56 1.88
C ASP A 77 13.51 -21.26 2.85
N MET A 78 12.19 -21.20 2.62
CA MET A 78 11.26 -21.99 3.44
C MET A 78 11.49 -23.51 3.33
N LEU A 79 11.94 -23.99 2.17
CA LEU A 79 12.20 -25.41 1.93
C LEU A 79 13.57 -25.84 2.50
N VAL A 80 14.56 -24.95 2.47
CA VAL A 80 15.94 -25.24 2.88
C VAL A 80 16.21 -24.90 4.35
N GLN A 81 15.70 -23.76 4.83
CA GLN A 81 15.97 -23.22 6.16
C GLN A 81 14.81 -23.41 7.15
N GLY A 82 13.68 -23.96 6.69
CA GLY A 82 12.48 -24.11 7.49
C GLY A 82 11.51 -22.93 7.33
N PHE A 83 10.27 -23.10 7.79
CA PHE A 83 9.21 -22.12 7.60
C PHE A 83 9.47 -20.85 8.42
N CYS A 84 9.18 -19.69 7.84
CA CYS A 84 9.26 -18.43 8.57
C CYS A 84 8.33 -18.48 9.80
N GLY A 85 8.86 -18.26 11.01
CA GLY A 85 8.09 -18.35 12.25
C GLY A 85 8.11 -19.71 12.95
N THR A 86 8.98 -20.65 12.53
CA THR A 86 9.41 -21.76 13.39
C THR A 86 10.21 -21.28 14.57
N ASP A 87 10.09 -21.95 15.73
CA ASP A 87 10.93 -21.69 16.91
C ASP A 87 12.38 -21.64 16.46
N LEU A 88 12.92 -20.43 16.43
CA LEU A 88 14.33 -20.21 16.24
C LEU A 88 14.94 -20.51 17.61
N ASP A 89 15.85 -21.49 17.67
CA ASP A 89 16.62 -21.83 18.87
C ASP A 89 17.70 -20.73 19.08
N LEU A 90 17.26 -19.48 19.18
CA LEU A 90 18.11 -18.32 19.42
C LEU A 90 18.35 -18.19 20.91
N THR A 91 19.58 -17.85 21.25
CA THR A 91 19.91 -17.42 22.60
C THR A 91 19.30 -16.04 22.88
N GLU A 92 19.07 -15.72 24.15
CA GLU A 92 18.61 -14.40 24.62
C GLU A 92 19.43 -13.26 23.99
N ALA A 93 20.75 -13.43 23.94
CA ALA A 93 21.69 -12.45 23.39
C ALA A 93 21.54 -12.26 21.87
N GLU A 94 21.14 -13.30 21.13
CA GLU A 94 20.88 -13.20 19.69
C GLU A 94 19.54 -12.52 19.42
N MET A 95 18.52 -12.79 20.23
CA MET A 95 17.22 -12.11 20.13
C MET A 95 17.30 -10.61 20.47
N GLU A 96 18.16 -10.22 21.41
CA GLU A 96 18.41 -8.81 21.72
C GLU A 96 18.97 -8.04 20.50
N VAL A 97 19.78 -8.71 19.65
CA VAL A 97 20.31 -8.12 18.39
C VAL A 97 19.19 -7.83 17.38
N TYR A 98 18.10 -8.60 17.41
CA TYR A 98 16.92 -8.37 16.57
C TYR A 98 15.98 -7.30 17.14
N GLY A 99 16.33 -6.67 18.26
CA GLY A 99 15.55 -5.59 18.87
C GLY A 99 14.29 -6.09 19.58
N VAL A 100 14.29 -7.35 20.04
CA VAL A 100 13.23 -7.87 20.91
C VAL A 100 13.31 -7.14 22.25
N ASP A 101 12.24 -6.41 22.59
CA ASP A 101 12.13 -5.69 23.86
C ASP A 101 11.64 -6.65 24.95
N TRP A 102 12.59 -7.22 25.68
CA TRP A 102 12.32 -8.13 26.78
C TRP A 102 11.56 -7.46 27.93
N GLU A 103 11.79 -6.17 28.19
CA GLU A 103 11.08 -5.45 29.26
C GLU A 103 9.59 -5.31 28.90
N ALA A 104 9.27 -5.05 27.63
CA ALA A 104 7.89 -4.99 27.14
C ALA A 104 7.17 -6.34 27.19
N ILE A 105 7.89 -7.46 26.99
CA ILE A 105 7.32 -8.82 27.12
C ILE A 105 6.92 -9.13 28.57
N HIS A 106 7.64 -8.59 29.55
CA HIS A 106 7.34 -8.76 30.97
C HIS A 106 6.35 -7.71 31.52
N ASP A 107 5.93 -6.73 30.71
CA ASP A 107 4.92 -5.75 31.10
C ASP A 107 3.51 -6.35 30.97
N GLU A 108 2.92 -6.70 32.12
CA GLU A 108 1.56 -7.24 32.20
C GLU A 108 0.50 -6.33 31.55
N ASN A 109 0.69 -5.00 31.55
CA ASN A 109 -0.28 -4.09 30.93
C ASN A 109 -0.24 -4.18 29.40
N LEU A 110 0.96 -4.34 28.85
CA LEU A 110 1.18 -4.45 27.41
C LEU A 110 0.67 -5.81 26.90
N MET A 111 0.94 -6.87 27.66
CA MET A 111 0.40 -8.21 27.41
C MET A 111 -1.13 -8.24 27.48
N HIS A 112 -1.75 -7.65 28.51
CA HIS A 112 -3.22 -7.56 28.59
C HIS A 112 -3.85 -6.70 27.50
N SER A 113 -3.17 -5.63 27.05
CA SER A 113 -3.62 -4.83 25.91
C SER A 113 -3.58 -5.64 24.61
N GLN A 114 -2.49 -6.40 24.40
CA GLN A 114 -2.32 -7.29 23.26
C GLN A 114 -3.42 -8.36 23.22
N GLU A 115 -3.66 -9.05 24.33
CA GLU A 115 -4.72 -10.08 24.46
C GLU A 115 -6.12 -9.53 24.17
N ARG A 116 -6.41 -8.28 24.59
CA ARG A 116 -7.71 -7.64 24.35
C ARG A 116 -7.90 -7.18 22.91
N ASN A 117 -6.84 -6.67 22.27
CA ASN A 117 -6.92 -6.06 20.94
C ASN A 117 -6.66 -7.06 19.81
N ASN A 118 -5.96 -8.15 20.08
CA ASN A 118 -5.79 -9.29 19.17
C ASN A 118 -6.45 -10.54 19.76
N PRO A 119 -7.80 -10.57 19.87
CA PRO A 119 -8.54 -11.69 20.48
C PRO A 119 -8.52 -12.96 19.62
N ILE A 120 -7.76 -12.98 18.53
CA ILE A 120 -7.55 -14.18 17.71
C ILE A 120 -6.63 -15.11 18.48
N GLN A 121 -7.21 -16.22 18.92
CA GLN A 121 -6.51 -17.41 19.38
C GLN A 121 -5.23 -17.64 18.56
N GLU A 122 -4.08 -17.63 19.23
CA GLU A 122 -2.91 -18.40 18.82
C GLU A 122 -3.23 -19.91 18.89
N GLN A 123 -4.30 -20.36 18.23
CA GLN A 123 -4.40 -21.75 17.82
C GLN A 123 -3.46 -21.91 16.63
N THR A 124 -2.16 -21.94 16.89
CA THR A 124 -1.18 -22.65 16.05
C THR A 124 -1.36 -22.39 14.54
N SER A 125 -1.55 -21.14 14.15
CA SER A 125 -1.41 -20.70 12.76
C SER A 125 -0.22 -19.75 12.63
N SER A 126 0.79 -19.94 13.48
CA SER A 126 2.14 -19.72 12.99
C SER A 126 2.30 -20.59 11.74
N TRP A 127 3.02 -20.05 10.76
CA TRP A 127 3.44 -20.76 9.56
C TRP A 127 4.12 -22.13 9.85
N THR A 128 4.48 -22.39 11.12
CA THR A 128 4.93 -23.68 11.68
C THR A 128 4.03 -24.87 11.38
N GLY A 129 2.72 -24.68 11.21
CA GLY A 129 1.76 -25.78 11.11
C GLY A 129 1.50 -26.33 9.70
N GLN A 130 2.26 -25.92 8.67
CA GLN A 130 1.93 -26.16 7.25
C GLN A 130 0.52 -25.68 6.85
N ARG A 131 -0.02 -24.69 7.56
CA ARG A 131 -1.19 -23.95 7.10
C ARG A 131 -0.65 -22.68 6.47
N GLY A 132 -1.19 -22.34 5.29
CA GLY A 132 -0.80 -21.15 4.54
C GLY A 132 -0.96 -19.86 5.34
N PRO A 133 -0.81 -18.68 4.72
CA PRO A 133 -0.96 -17.41 5.44
C PRO A 133 -2.23 -17.41 6.29
N PRO A 134 -2.20 -16.81 7.50
CA PRO A 134 -3.36 -16.72 8.37
C PRO A 134 -4.60 -16.32 7.58
N GLN A 135 -5.74 -16.95 7.86
CA GLN A 135 -6.99 -16.66 7.14
C GLN A 135 -7.35 -15.17 7.22
N ASP A 136 -6.98 -14.54 8.33
CA ASP A 136 -7.09 -13.11 8.56
C ASP A 136 -5.69 -12.49 8.64
N LEU A 137 -5.30 -11.78 7.58
CA LEU A 137 -4.13 -10.89 7.61
C LEU A 137 -4.52 -9.58 8.31
N ASN A 138 -3.52 -8.89 8.86
CA ASN A 138 -3.70 -7.52 9.36
C ASN A 138 -4.29 -6.64 8.25
N TYR A 139 -5.58 -6.33 8.36
CA TYR A 139 -6.31 -5.50 7.43
C TYR A 139 -6.63 -4.17 8.10
N VAL A 140 -6.02 -3.10 7.59
CA VAL A 140 -6.44 -1.74 7.97
C VAL A 140 -7.62 -1.37 7.10
N ARG A 141 -8.82 -1.35 7.70
CA ARG A 141 -10.02 -0.87 7.02
C ARG A 141 -9.93 0.64 6.81
N VAL A 142 -9.46 1.04 5.63
CA VAL A 142 -9.54 2.44 5.19
C VAL A 142 -10.91 2.63 4.57
N HIS A 143 -11.80 3.32 5.28
CA HIS A 143 -13.07 3.73 4.70
C HIS A 143 -12.78 4.79 3.62
N PRO A 144 -13.20 4.59 2.36
CA PRO A 144 -13.14 5.66 1.39
C PRO A 144 -14.02 6.82 1.92
N PRO A 145 -13.56 8.08 1.78
CA PRO A 145 -14.37 9.23 2.18
C PRO A 145 -15.74 9.14 1.49
N GLU A 146 -16.81 9.44 2.23
CA GLU A 146 -18.15 9.42 1.65
C GLU A 146 -18.22 10.46 0.53
N GLY A 147 -18.44 9.99 -0.69
CA GLY A 147 -18.47 10.87 -1.86
C GLY A 147 -19.71 11.74 -1.86
N ILE A 148 -19.52 13.03 -2.15
CA ILE A 148 -20.64 13.98 -2.28
C ILE A 148 -21.38 13.87 -3.61
N MET A 149 -20.87 13.07 -4.55
CA MET A 149 -21.48 12.86 -5.86
C MET A 149 -22.41 11.65 -5.88
N THR A 150 -23.58 11.83 -6.48
CA THR A 150 -24.48 10.72 -6.81
C THR A 150 -23.88 9.81 -7.90
N PRO A 151 -24.35 8.55 -8.02
CA PRO A 151 -23.90 7.65 -9.09
C PRO A 151 -24.04 8.21 -10.51
N GLN A 152 -25.06 9.03 -10.76
CA GLN A 152 -25.27 9.68 -12.05
C GLN A 152 -24.21 10.77 -12.32
N GLN A 153 -23.87 11.57 -11.31
CA GLN A 153 -22.82 12.58 -11.40
C GLN A 153 -21.43 11.93 -11.60
N MET A 154 -21.16 10.81 -10.91
CA MET A 154 -19.93 10.04 -11.11
C MET A 154 -19.79 9.53 -12.56
N ASN A 155 -20.89 9.06 -13.16
CA ASN A 155 -20.87 8.63 -14.58
C ASN A 155 -20.52 9.79 -15.54
N ILE A 156 -21.03 10.98 -15.27
CA ILE A 156 -20.72 12.19 -16.05
C ILE A 156 -19.24 12.57 -15.86
N LEU A 157 -18.75 12.54 -14.62
CA LEU A 157 -17.34 12.78 -14.30
C LEU A 157 -16.44 11.81 -15.06
N ASP A 158 -16.71 10.51 -14.99
CA ASP A 158 -15.93 9.46 -15.67
C ASP A 158 -15.85 9.72 -17.17
N LYS A 159 -16.99 9.99 -17.82
CA LYS A 159 -17.03 10.29 -19.27
C LYS A 159 -16.22 11.53 -19.63
N THR A 160 -16.21 12.54 -18.76
CA THR A 160 -15.51 13.80 -18.99
C THR A 160 -14.00 13.64 -18.94
N VAL A 161 -13.51 12.83 -17.98
CA VAL A 161 -12.08 12.64 -17.76
C VAL A 161 -11.49 11.46 -18.55
N LEU A 162 -12.33 10.57 -19.11
CA LEU A 162 -11.89 9.35 -19.80
C LEU A 162 -10.84 9.60 -20.90
N GLN A 163 -11.04 10.66 -21.69
CA GLN A 163 -10.13 11.02 -22.80
C GLN A 163 -8.73 11.46 -22.33
N TRP A 164 -8.58 11.82 -21.05
CA TRP A 164 -7.33 12.27 -20.45
C TRP A 164 -6.71 11.20 -19.56
N ARG A 165 -7.35 10.04 -19.39
CA ARG A 165 -6.76 8.93 -18.63
C ARG A 165 -5.52 8.43 -19.36
N GLY A 166 -4.37 8.67 -18.74
CA GLY A 166 -3.07 8.25 -19.22
C GLY A 166 -2.05 8.29 -18.08
N MET A 167 -0.79 8.04 -18.42
CA MET A 167 0.30 7.95 -17.44
C MET A 167 1.35 9.04 -17.58
N THR A 168 1.24 9.92 -18.57
CA THR A 168 2.12 11.08 -18.64
C THR A 168 1.71 12.14 -17.64
N VAL A 169 2.67 12.92 -17.15
CA VAL A 169 2.41 14.02 -16.21
C VAL A 169 1.35 14.98 -16.75
N HIS A 170 1.39 15.28 -18.06
CA HIS A 170 0.42 16.17 -18.70
C HIS A 170 -1.01 15.59 -18.69
N GLU A 171 -1.18 14.30 -18.98
CA GLU A 171 -2.47 13.61 -18.93
C GLU A 171 -3.05 13.56 -17.51
N LEU A 172 -2.19 13.31 -16.51
CA LEU A 172 -2.59 13.31 -15.10
C LEU A 172 -3.03 14.70 -14.64
N MET A 173 -2.28 15.75 -15.02
CA MET A 173 -2.66 17.14 -14.76
C MET A 173 -4.00 17.51 -15.42
N ASN A 174 -4.21 17.08 -16.67
CA ASN A 174 -5.47 17.32 -17.37
C ASN A 174 -6.62 16.55 -16.72
N THR A 175 -6.42 15.29 -16.32
CA THR A 175 -7.40 14.49 -15.58
C THR A 175 -7.86 15.23 -14.32
N TRP A 176 -6.92 15.78 -13.53
CA TRP A 176 -7.26 16.60 -12.37
C TRP A 176 -8.05 17.85 -12.76
N ARG A 177 -7.54 18.65 -13.70
CA ARG A 177 -8.15 19.92 -14.09
C ARG A 177 -9.58 19.75 -14.61
N TYR A 178 -9.78 18.83 -15.54
CA TYR A 178 -11.12 18.56 -16.10
C TYR A 178 -12.03 17.88 -15.07
N GLY A 179 -11.47 17.03 -14.20
CA GLY A 179 -12.20 16.46 -13.08
C GLY A 179 -12.71 17.52 -12.11
N LEU A 180 -11.86 18.48 -11.74
CA LEU A 180 -12.21 19.58 -10.84
C LEU A 180 -13.23 20.54 -11.46
N ILE A 181 -13.07 20.89 -12.75
CA ILE A 181 -14.07 21.71 -13.47
C ILE A 181 -15.43 21.00 -13.50
N CYS A 182 -15.44 19.71 -13.82
CA CYS A 182 -16.67 18.91 -13.85
C CYS A 182 -17.30 18.83 -12.45
N ALA A 183 -16.50 18.60 -11.41
CA ALA A 183 -16.96 18.52 -10.03
C ALA A 183 -17.59 19.84 -9.56
N ARG A 184 -16.96 20.98 -9.87
CA ARG A 184 -17.53 22.31 -9.62
C ARG A 184 -18.82 22.57 -10.37
N PHE A 185 -18.92 22.09 -11.60
CA PHE A 185 -20.15 22.21 -12.39
C PHE A 185 -21.30 21.39 -11.78
N LEU A 186 -21.02 20.19 -11.28
CA LEU A 186 -22.03 19.27 -10.75
C LEU A 186 -22.42 19.53 -9.29
N CYS A 187 -21.48 20.02 -8.48
CA CYS A 187 -21.63 20.15 -7.02
C CYS A 187 -21.36 21.58 -6.50
N GLY A 188 -21.11 22.54 -7.38
CA GLY A 188 -20.92 23.95 -7.04
C GLY A 188 -19.67 24.21 -6.20
N ASN A 189 -19.79 25.11 -5.22
CA ASN A 189 -18.70 25.60 -4.38
C ASN A 189 -18.18 24.59 -3.34
N MET A 190 -18.63 23.34 -3.40
CA MET A 190 -18.10 22.27 -2.55
C MET A 190 -16.68 21.84 -2.99
N PHE A 191 -16.28 22.19 -4.22
CA PHE A 191 -14.97 21.94 -4.85
C PHE A 191 -14.32 23.24 -5.38
#